data_AF-A0A2D7MNS4-F1
#
_entry.id   AF-A0A2D7MNS4-F1
#
_cell.length_a   1.000
_cell.length_b   1.000
_cell.length_c   1.000
_cell.angle_alpha   90.00
_cell.angle_beta   90.00
_cell.angle_gamma   90.00
#
_symmetry.space_group_name_H-M   'P 1'
#
loop_
_entity.id
_entity.type
_entity.pdbx_description
1 polymer ?
#
loop_
_entity_poly.entity_id
_entity_poly.type
_entity_poly.pdbx_seq_one_letter_code
_entity_poly.pdbx_strand_id
1 'polypeptide(L)' 'MKKIIVRETFWFLLSVVLSLLLSFVFLEILQLTSTNRNMNKLEQVFSVQLYIIGCFMSIIFIYVVRVIAYALKFLILKKE' A
#
# COMPACT_ATOMS: atom_id res chain seq x y z
N MET A 1 -24.56 -4.35 -12.62
CA MET A 1 -23.42 -3.86 -13.44
C MET A 1 -22.86 -2.53 -12.90
N LYS A 2 -23.52 -1.37 -13.12
CA LYS A 2 -22.98 -0.04 -12.72
C LYS A 2 -22.64 0.12 -11.23
N LYS A 3 -23.50 -0.36 -10.33
CA LYS A 3 -23.28 -0.29 -8.86
C LYS A 3 -22.03 -1.05 -8.38
N ILE A 4 -21.69 -2.16 -9.05
CA ILE A 4 -20.53 -2.99 -8.69
C ILE A 4 -19.25 -2.27 -9.10
N ILE A 5 -19.22 -1.69 -10.30
CA ILE A 5 -18.07 -0.94 -10.83
C ILE A 5 -17.78 0.28 -9.95
N VAL A 6 -18.79 1.09 -9.63
CA VAL A 6 -18.59 2.30 -8.78
C VAL A 6 -18.04 1.93 -7.41
N ARG A 7 -18.54 0.83 -6.80
CA ARG A 7 -18.04 0.35 -5.52
C ARG A 7 -16.59 -0.12 -5.60
N GLU A 8 -16.24 -0.84 -6.65
CA GLU A 8 -14.87 -1.36 -6.84
C GLU A 8 -13.88 -0.23 -7.10
N THR A 9 -14.23 0.73 -7.96
CA THR A 9 -13.40 1.91 -8.24
C THR A 9 -13.23 2.78 -6.99
N PHE A 10 -14.28 2.98 -6.19
CA PHE A 10 -14.16 3.71 -4.93
C PHE A 10 -13.17 3.04 -3.96
N TRP A 11 -13.23 1.71 -3.86
CA TRP A 11 -12.34 0.99 -2.97
C TRP A 11 -10.90 0.95 -3.49
N PHE A 12 -10.71 0.89 -4.80
CA PHE A 12 -9.40 1.06 -5.43
C PHE A 12 -8.82 2.45 -5.11
N LEU A 13 -9.63 3.51 -5.27
CA LEU A 13 -9.22 4.87 -4.95
C LEU A 13 -8.83 5.02 -3.48
N LEU A 14 -9.63 4.45 -2.57
CA LEU A 14 -9.33 4.42 -1.14
C LEU A 14 -8.00 3.70 -0.86
N SER A 15 -7.72 2.61 -1.57
CA SER A 15 -6.46 1.88 -1.43
C SER A 15 -5.26 2.70 -1.91
N VAL A 16 -5.42 3.50 -2.96
CA VAL A 16 -4.38 4.41 -3.45
C VAL A 16 -4.09 5.49 -2.41
N VAL A 17 -5.13 6.09 -1.81
CA VAL A 17 -4.96 7.10 -0.76
C VAL A 17 -4.29 6.50 0.47
N LEU A 18 -4.70 5.31 0.91
CA LEU A 18 -4.05 4.61 2.02
C LEU A 18 -2.60 4.24 1.71
N SER A 19 -2.31 3.84 0.47
CA SER A 19 -0.97 3.47 0.04
C SER A 19 0.02 4.63 0.17
N LEU A 20 -0.40 5.87 -0.11
CA LEU A 20 0.45 7.05 0.08
C LEU A 20 0.93 7.19 1.54
N LEU A 21 0.06 6.89 2.51
CA LEU A 21 0.39 6.91 3.94
C LEU A 21 1.24 5.69 4.33
N LEU A 22 0.86 4.50 3.89
CA LEU A 22 1.58 3.26 4.17
C LEU A 22 3.00 3.24 3.58
N SER A 23 3.21 3.95 2.47
CA SER A 23 4.53 4.08 1.85
C SER A 23 5.54 4.80 2.75
N PHE A 24 5.09 5.69 3.64
CA PHE A 24 5.98 6.29 4.65
C PHE A 24 6.42 5.25 5.68
N VAL A 25 5.49 4.42 6.14
CA VAL A 25 5.78 3.29 7.05
C VAL A 25 6.76 2.32 6.39
N PHE A 26 6.58 2.04 5.10
CA PHE A 26 7.52 1.21 4.33
C PHE A 26 8.91 1.84 4.27
N LEU A 27 9.02 3.14 3.98
CA LEU A 27 10.29 3.87 3.97
C LEU A 27 10.99 3.83 5.34
N GLU A 28 10.22 4.01 6.41
CA GLU A 28 10.71 3.97 7.78
C GLU A 28 11.22 2.58 8.15
N ILE A 29 10.52 1.51 7.76
CA ILE A 29 10.94 0.12 7.98
C ILE A 29 12.26 -0.17 7.28
N LEU A 30 12.45 0.30 6.04
CA LEU A 30 13.68 0.03 5.31
C LEU A 30 14.88 0.83 5.85
N GLN A 31 14.67 1.96 6.54
CA GLN A 31 15.73 2.85 7.06
C GLN A 31 16.82 3.21 6.03
N LEU A 32 16.50 3.12 4.73
CA LEU A 32 17.44 3.40 3.63
C LEU A 32 17.51 4.89 3.27
N THR A 33 16.62 5.72 3.84
CA THR A 33 16.65 7.18 3.70
C THR A 33 17.65 7.75 4.70
N SER A 34 18.65 8.49 4.22
CA SER A 34 19.60 9.18 5.09
C SER A 34 18.92 10.37 5.79
N THR A 35 19.07 10.49 7.10
CA THR A 35 18.56 11.65 7.87
C THR A 35 19.45 12.89 7.70
N ASN A 36 20.42 12.85 6.79
CA ASN A 36 21.45 13.88 6.69
C ASN A 36 20.94 15.08 5.88
N ARG A 37 21.10 16.29 6.43
CA ARG A 37 20.53 17.54 5.89
C ARG A 37 21.17 17.96 4.56
N ASN A 38 22.31 17.35 4.19
CA ASN A 38 23.02 17.54 2.95
C ASN A 38 22.99 16.23 2.14
N MET A 39 21.78 15.81 1.75
CA MET A 39 21.60 14.66 0.87
C MET A 39 22.24 14.94 -0.49
N ASN A 40 23.10 14.03 -0.93
CA ASN A 40 23.63 14.08 -2.28
C ASN A 40 22.50 13.88 -3.29
N LYS A 41 22.61 14.44 -4.51
CA LYS A 41 21.52 14.36 -5.53
C LYS A 41 21.06 12.92 -5.79
N LEU A 42 21.97 11.95 -5.67
CA LEU A 42 21.67 10.53 -5.81
C LEU A 42 20.76 10.00 -4.69
N GLU A 43 21.00 10.37 -3.44
CA GLU A 43 20.19 9.89 -2.29
C GLU A 43 18.76 10.44 -2.33
N GLN A 44 18.60 11.67 -2.82
CA GLN A 44 17.30 12.29 -3.02
C GLN A 44 16.48 11.53 -4.09
N VAL A 45 17.10 11.22 -5.23
CA VAL A 45 16.44 10.45 -6.30
C VAL A 45 16.13 9.04 -5.81
N PHE A 46 17.03 8.40 -5.08
CA PHE A 46 16.83 7.08 -4.53
C PHE A 46 15.68 7.03 -3.51
N SER A 47 15.56 8.03 -2.63
CA SER A 47 14.46 8.12 -1.66
C SER A 47 13.10 8.28 -2.36
N VAL A 48 13.02 9.09 -3.42
CA VAL A 48 11.79 9.24 -4.21
C VAL A 48 11.44 7.93 -4.95
N GLN A 49 12.42 7.23 -5.51
CA GLN A 49 12.20 5.93 -6.15
C GLN A 49 11.70 4.89 -5.15
N LEU A 50 12.32 4.81 -3.97
CA LEU A 50 11.89 3.96 -2.86
C LEU A 50 10.46 4.27 -2.42
N TYR A 51 10.07 5.55 -2.40
CA TYR A 51 8.70 5.94 -2.07
C TYR A 51 7.71 5.47 -3.14
N ILE A 52 8.04 5.62 -4.42
CA ILE A 52 7.18 5.11 -5.51
C ILE A 52 7.03 3.58 -5.40
N ILE A 53 8.12 2.86 -5.15
CA ILE A 53 8.10 1.40 -4.93
C ILE A 53 7.25 1.05 -3.70
N GLY A 54 7.41 1.79 -2.61
CA GLY A 54 6.63 1.65 -1.38
C GLY A 54 5.14 1.83 -1.61
N CYS A 55 4.74 2.77 -2.46
CA CYS A 55 3.35 2.96 -2.87
C CYS A 55 2.81 1.72 -3.61
N PHE A 56 3.55 1.17 -4.58
CA PHE A 56 3.12 -0.03 -5.29
C PHE A 56 3.01 -1.24 -4.36
N MET A 57 4.01 -1.45 -3.50
CA MET A 57 3.99 -2.52 -2.51
C MET A 57 2.80 -2.38 -1.55
N SER A 58 2.47 -1.16 -1.13
CA SER A 58 1.36 -0.89 -0.23
C SER A 58 0.00 -1.20 -0.87
N ILE A 59 -0.18 -0.93 -2.17
CA ILE A 59 -1.41 -1.30 -2.89
C ILE A 59 -1.57 -2.83 -2.93
N ILE A 60 -0.48 -3.55 -3.24
CA ILE A 60 -0.47 -5.02 -3.26
C ILE A 60 -0.81 -5.57 -1.88
N PHE A 61 -0.20 -5.02 -0.83
CA PHE A 61 -0.44 -5.45 0.54
C PHE A 61 -1.90 -5.28 0.96
N ILE A 62 -2.50 -4.12 0.68
CA ILE A 62 -3.92 -3.85 0.95
C ILE A 62 -4.81 -4.88 0.22
N TYR A 63 -4.48 -5.22 -1.02
CA TYR A 63 -5.22 -6.23 -1.79
C TYR A 63 -5.10 -7.63 -1.17
N VAL A 64 -3.89 -8.05 -0.75
CA VAL A 64 -3.65 -9.33 -0.08
C VAL A 64 -4.44 -9.44 1.23
N VAL A 65 -4.40 -8.41 2.08
CA VAL A 65 -5.19 -8.37 3.33
C VAL A 65 -6.67 -8.55 3.05
N ARG A 66 -7.16 -7.97 1.95
CA ARG A 66 -8.55 -8.11 1.50
C ARG A 66 -8.89 -9.56 1.14
N VAL A 67 -8.06 -10.21 0.33
CA VAL A 67 -8.23 -11.62 -0.06
C VAL A 67 -8.26 -12.52 1.18
N ILE A 68 -7.36 -12.28 2.14
CA ILE A 68 -7.32 -13.01 3.41
C ILE A 68 -8.60 -12.77 4.22
N ALA A 69 -9.09 -11.54 4.31
CA ALA A 69 -10.32 -11.23 5.03
C ALA A 69 -11.54 -11.94 4.42
N TYR A 70 -11.61 -12.07 3.09
CA TYR A 70 -12.65 -12.86 2.42
C TYR A 70 -12.50 -14.35 2.71
N ALA A 71 -11.27 -14.89 2.65
CA ALA A 71 -11.01 -16.29 2.97
C ALA A 71 -11.37 -16.64 4.42
N LEU A 72 -11.04 -15.77 5.37
CA LEU A 72 -11.41 -15.92 6.78
C LEU A 72 -12.93 -15.88 6.97
N LYS A 73 -13.63 -14.92 6.35
CA LYS A 73 -15.10 -14.88 6.39
C LYS A 73 -15.72 -16.16 5.84
N PHE A 74 -15.20 -16.68 4.74
CA PHE A 74 -15.67 -17.93 4.14
C PHE A 74 -15.44 -19.14 5.06
N LEU A 75 -14.27 -19.23 5.68
CA LEU A 75 -13.95 -20.30 6.62
C LEU A 75 -14.82 -20.26 7.88
N ILE A 76 -15.09 -19.07 8.42
CA ILE A 76 -15.97 -18.89 9.58
C ILE A 76 -17.41 -19.28 9.22
N LEU A 77 -17.94 -18.83 8.07
CA LEU A 77 -19.30 -19.14 7.62
C LEU A 77 -19.51 -20.64 7.33
N LYS A 78 -18.47 -21.36 6.90
CA LYS A 78 -18.53 -22.82 6.68
C LYS A 78 -18.54 -23.63 7.98
N LYS A 79 -18.22 -23.01 9.12
CA LYS A 79 -18.14 -23.67 10.43
C LYS A 79 -19.49 -23.65 11.17
N GLU A 80 -20.47 -22.88 10.70
CA GLU A 80 -21.87 -22.85 11.17
C GLU A 80 -22.74 -23.77 10.31
#